data_AF-A0A7J8FU09-F1
#
_entry.id   AF-A0A7J8FU09-F1
#
_cell.length_a   1.000
_cell.length_b   1.000
_cell.length_c   1.000
_cell.angle_alpha   90.00
_cell.angle_beta   90.00
_cell.angle_gamma   90.00
#
_symmetry.space_group_name_H-M   'P 1'
#
loop_
_entity.id
_entity.type
_entity.pdbx_description
1 polymer ?
#
loop_
_entity_poly.entity_id
_entity_poly.type
_entity_poly.pdbx_seq_one_letter_code
_entity_poly.pdbx_strand_id
1 'polypeptide(L)'
;MTDYSALMKAAQRLRTVTLQPLEGAGSVPQTGLPSAPSLAFVKGQCVLISRARFEADIGYSQELIALFKQMDSRNYDVKTRKWNFLLEEHNKLMERVRCLPQVQLNPLPKTLTLAFASQLERTSLSLTADVPEADLSGVDPKLVSSLLPFQRAGVNFAIAKGGRLLLADDMGLGKTVQAICIAAFYRKEWPLLVVVPSSVRFTWEQAFLRWLPSLTPEHINVVVTGKDRLTAGLVNIVSFDLLSKLEKQLKTPFKVVIIDESHFLKNIKTARCRAAMPILKVAKRAVLLSGTPAMSRPAELYTQIIAVKPTFFPQFHAFGLRYCDAKRHQWGWDYSGSSNLGELKLLLEEAVMLRRLKSDVLSQLPAKQRKMVVAAPGRISAKARASLDAAAREMTTKDKSIMKMKAKLQCDSSRIQQRKSLELSRPMRDSCCVLPRGPGKGSCP
;
A
#
# COMPACT_ATOMS: atom_id res chain seq x y z
N MET A 1 -0.71 -0.05 -42.62
CA MET A 1 -1.44 1.23 -42.46
C MET A 1 -2.75 1.09 -43.23
N THR A 2 -3.79 0.69 -42.53
CA THR A 2 -5.07 0.25 -43.08
C THR A 2 -6.10 1.37 -42.94
N ASP A 3 -6.42 1.94 -44.10
CA ASP A 3 -7.67 2.58 -44.54
C ASP A 3 -8.52 3.36 -43.51
N TYR A 4 -8.05 4.56 -43.18
CA TYR A 4 -8.80 5.58 -42.44
C TYR A 4 -9.97 6.18 -43.25
N SER A 5 -10.03 5.93 -44.57
CA SER A 5 -11.00 6.56 -45.48
C SER A 5 -12.40 5.95 -45.36
N ALA A 6 -12.48 4.64 -45.10
CA ALA A 6 -13.74 3.92 -44.92
C ALA A 6 -14.51 4.40 -43.66
N LEU A 7 -13.77 4.72 -42.60
CA LEU A 7 -14.32 5.17 -41.32
C LEU A 7 -14.89 6.60 -41.42
N MET A 8 -14.25 7.47 -42.22
CA MET A 8 -14.74 8.83 -42.48
C MET A 8 -15.97 8.85 -43.40
N LYS A 9 -16.09 7.91 -44.35
CA LYS A 9 -17.30 7.76 -45.19
C LYS A 9 -18.52 7.26 -44.39
N ALA A 10 -18.30 6.44 -43.37
CA ALA A 10 -19.37 5.99 -42.48
C ALA A 10 -19.91 7.13 -41.59
N ALA A 11 -19.04 8.03 -41.14
CA ALA A 11 -19.41 9.18 -40.31
C ALA A 11 -20.30 10.20 -41.06
N GLN A 12 -20.19 10.30 -42.39
CA GLN A 12 -20.99 11.21 -43.21
C GLN A 12 -22.45 10.76 -43.44
N ARG A 13 -22.82 9.52 -43.06
CA ARG A 13 -24.19 8.99 -43.22
C ARG A 13 -25.04 9.08 -41.96
N LEU A 14 -24.50 9.59 -40.85
CA LEU A 14 -25.29 9.86 -39.65
C LEU A 14 -26.04 11.18 -39.85
N ARG A 15 -27.38 11.10 -39.87
CA ARG A 15 -28.28 12.26 -39.94
C ARG A 15 -27.93 13.26 -38.84
N THR A 16 -27.44 14.43 -39.23
CA THR A 16 -27.31 15.60 -38.37
C THR A 16 -28.71 16.05 -37.96
N VAL A 17 -29.04 15.94 -36.68
CA VAL A 17 -30.25 16.58 -36.13
C VAL A 17 -29.91 18.05 -35.95
N THR A 18 -30.39 18.89 -36.87
CA THR A 18 -30.29 20.34 -36.80
C THR A 18 -31.33 20.85 -35.81
N LEU A 19 -30.90 21.38 -34.66
CA LEU A 19 -31.78 22.13 -33.76
C LEU A 19 -31.89 23.56 -34.28
N GLN A 20 -33.07 23.97 -34.78
CA GLN A 20 -33.39 25.37 -35.03
C GLN A 20 -33.97 26.02 -33.76
N PRO A 21 -33.65 27.29 -33.46
CA PRO A 21 -34.30 28.03 -32.39
C PRO A 21 -35.66 28.56 -32.87
N LEU A 22 -36.71 28.36 -32.07
CA LEU A 22 -38.04 28.94 -32.27
C LEU A 22 -38.21 30.14 -31.33
N GLU A 23 -38.25 31.33 -31.91
CA GLU A 23 -38.76 32.55 -31.25
C GLU A 23 -40.30 32.59 -31.36
N GLY A 24 -40.96 32.77 -30.21
CA GLY A 24 -42.20 33.52 -30.00
C GLY A 24 -43.51 33.09 -30.70
N ALA A 25 -44.44 32.48 -29.94
CA ALA A 25 -45.84 32.93 -29.81
C ALA A 25 -46.68 31.93 -28.99
N GLY A 26 -47.52 32.46 -28.09
CA GLY A 26 -48.77 31.81 -27.68
C GLY A 26 -48.77 31.07 -26.35
N SER A 27 -49.26 31.75 -25.31
CA SER A 27 -49.68 31.17 -24.03
C SER A 27 -50.87 30.22 -24.20
N VAL A 28 -50.67 28.93 -23.93
CA VAL A 28 -51.75 27.96 -23.66
C VAL A 28 -51.29 27.07 -22.49
N PRO A 29 -52.10 26.88 -21.42
CA PRO A 29 -51.69 26.10 -20.26
C PRO A 29 -51.72 24.61 -20.59
N GLN A 30 -50.56 24.00 -20.83
CA GLN A 30 -50.43 22.54 -20.86
C GLN A 30 -50.08 22.04 -19.45
N THR A 31 -51.03 21.28 -18.92
CA THR A 31 -50.94 20.40 -17.77
C THR A 31 -49.63 19.61 -17.78
N GLY A 32 -48.94 19.61 -16.64
CA GLY A 32 -47.63 19.02 -16.48
C GLY A 32 -47.56 17.56 -16.93
N LEU A 33 -46.63 17.27 -17.84
CA LEU A 33 -46.11 15.91 -17.97
C LEU A 33 -45.49 15.53 -16.62
N PRO A 34 -45.81 14.35 -16.05
CA PRO A 34 -45.12 13.86 -14.88
C PRO A 34 -43.64 13.70 -15.22
N SER A 35 -42.77 14.27 -14.38
CA SER A 35 -41.34 13.99 -14.43
C SER A 35 -41.16 12.48 -14.34
N ALA A 36 -40.43 11.90 -15.30
CA ALA A 36 -40.04 10.50 -15.21
C ALA A 36 -39.38 10.29 -13.84
N PRO A 37 -39.82 9.31 -13.03
CA PRO A 37 -39.20 9.07 -11.74
C PRO A 37 -37.73 8.79 -12.00
N SER A 38 -36.84 9.58 -11.39
CA SER A 38 -35.41 9.32 -11.42
C SER A 38 -35.21 7.92 -10.82
N LEU A 39 -35.01 6.91 -11.66
CA LEU A 39 -34.74 5.55 -11.21
C LEU A 39 -33.45 5.59 -10.38
N ALA A 40 -33.58 5.49 -9.05
CA ALA A 40 -32.46 5.61 -8.14
C ALA A 40 -31.62 4.34 -8.22
N PHE A 41 -30.49 4.41 -8.93
CA PHE A 41 -29.54 3.31 -9.01
C PHE A 41 -28.88 3.05 -7.66
N VAL A 42 -28.94 1.80 -7.19
CA VAL A 42 -28.17 1.37 -6.02
C VAL A 42 -26.75 1.05 -6.49
N LYS A 43 -25.80 1.86 -6.04
CA LYS A 43 -24.38 1.72 -6.39
C LYS A 43 -23.61 1.07 -5.24
N GLY A 44 -22.70 0.17 -5.58
CA GLY A 44 -21.80 -0.47 -4.63
C GLY A 44 -20.56 -1.02 -5.28
N GLN A 45 -19.75 -1.73 -4.51
CA GLN A 45 -18.50 -2.31 -4.96
C GLN A 45 -18.19 -3.63 -4.27
N CYS A 46 -17.51 -4.53 -4.96
CA CYS A 46 -16.89 -5.69 -4.35
C CYS A 46 -15.60 -5.26 -3.63
N VAL A 47 -15.33 -5.81 -2.44
CA VAL A 47 -14.11 -5.57 -1.65
C VAL A 47 -13.54 -6.90 -1.18
N LEU A 48 -12.24 -7.11 -1.36
CA LEU A 48 -11.57 -8.33 -0.91
C LEU A 48 -11.39 -8.30 0.62
N ILE A 49 -11.83 -9.36 1.30
CA ILE A 49 -11.78 -9.45 2.78
C ILE A 49 -10.81 -10.53 3.26
N SER A 50 -10.51 -11.53 2.43
CA SER A 50 -9.51 -12.56 2.70
C SER A 50 -8.96 -13.11 1.38
N ARG A 51 -7.95 -13.98 1.45
CA ARG A 51 -7.39 -14.65 0.27
C ARG A 51 -8.41 -15.50 -0.51
N ALA A 52 -9.52 -15.87 0.13
CA ALA A 52 -10.52 -16.77 -0.45
C ALA A 52 -11.91 -16.14 -0.57
N ARG A 53 -12.14 -14.93 -0.03
CA ARG A 53 -13.48 -14.32 0.04
C ARG A 53 -13.48 -12.84 -0.25
N PHE A 54 -14.54 -12.38 -0.89
CA PHE A 54 -14.85 -10.96 -1.10
C PHE A 54 -16.25 -10.64 -0.58
N GLU A 55 -16.47 -9.39 -0.19
CA GLU A 55 -17.78 -8.86 0.20
C GLU A 55 -18.36 -7.95 -0.87
N ALA A 56 -19.69 -7.86 -0.92
CA ALA A 56 -20.40 -6.84 -1.68
C ALA A 56 -20.79 -5.69 -0.75
N ASP A 57 -20.12 -4.55 -0.90
CA ASP A 57 -20.41 -3.31 -0.18
C ASP A 57 -21.37 -2.46 -1.00
N ILE A 58 -22.66 -2.60 -0.71
CA ILE A 58 -23.74 -1.98 -1.48
C ILE A 58 -24.95 -1.73 -0.58
N GLY A 59 -25.71 -0.68 -0.90
CA GLY A 59 -26.98 -0.39 -0.24
C GLY A 59 -28.02 -1.50 -0.43
N TYR A 60 -29.10 -1.42 0.34
CA TYR A 60 -30.18 -2.40 0.27
C TYR A 60 -30.83 -2.43 -1.13
N SER A 61 -30.98 -3.62 -1.70
CA SER A 61 -31.77 -3.90 -2.90
C SER A 61 -32.39 -5.29 -2.77
N GLN A 62 -33.71 -5.37 -2.91
CA GLN A 62 -34.45 -6.63 -2.76
C GLN A 62 -34.06 -7.64 -3.85
N GLU A 63 -33.96 -7.19 -5.10
CA GLU A 63 -33.54 -8.02 -6.24
C GLU A 63 -32.12 -8.58 -6.04
N LEU A 64 -31.21 -7.73 -5.57
CA LEU A 64 -29.82 -8.13 -5.34
C LEU A 64 -29.71 -9.13 -4.18
N ILE A 65 -30.47 -8.93 -3.10
CA ILE A 65 -30.49 -9.88 -1.97
C ILE A 65 -31.10 -11.22 -2.40
N ALA A 66 -32.14 -11.22 -3.24
CA ALA A 66 -32.69 -12.45 -3.80
C ALA A 66 -31.64 -13.20 -4.63
N LEU A 67 -30.85 -12.50 -5.44
CA LEU A 67 -29.73 -13.05 -6.19
C LEU A 67 -28.63 -13.60 -5.26
N PHE A 68 -28.23 -12.84 -4.23
CA PHE A 68 -27.24 -13.28 -3.24
C PHE A 68 -27.65 -14.57 -2.54
N LYS A 69 -28.94 -14.74 -2.25
CA LYS A 69 -29.50 -15.98 -1.67
C LYS A 69 -29.39 -17.19 -2.59
N GLN A 70 -29.24 -16.99 -3.90
CA GLN A 70 -29.05 -18.05 -4.90
C GLN A 70 -27.57 -18.41 -5.14
N MET A 71 -26.63 -17.72 -4.51
CA MET A 71 -25.21 -18.06 -4.58
C MET A 71 -24.88 -19.17 -3.60
N ASP A 72 -23.99 -20.08 -4.00
CA ASP A 72 -23.70 -21.31 -3.24
C ASP A 72 -22.88 -21.00 -1.99
N SER A 73 -21.85 -20.16 -2.15
CA SER A 73 -20.92 -19.82 -1.06
C SER A 73 -21.36 -18.62 -0.21
N ARG A 74 -22.62 -18.19 -0.33
CA ARG A 74 -23.14 -17.01 0.35
C ARG A 74 -22.92 -17.09 1.86
N ASN A 75 -22.50 -15.98 2.45
CA ASN A 75 -22.42 -15.82 3.88
C ASN A 75 -22.81 -14.37 4.22
N TYR A 76 -23.68 -14.20 5.21
CA TYR A 76 -24.10 -12.90 5.68
C TYR A 76 -23.42 -12.60 7.02
N ASP A 77 -22.60 -11.55 7.05
CA ASP A 77 -21.96 -11.09 8.27
C ASP A 77 -22.90 -10.15 9.02
N VAL A 78 -23.39 -10.61 10.17
CA VAL A 78 -24.32 -9.86 11.03
C VAL A 78 -23.71 -8.57 11.57
N LYS A 79 -22.39 -8.52 11.79
CA LYS A 79 -21.72 -7.35 12.37
C LYS A 79 -21.60 -6.22 11.36
N THR A 80 -21.19 -6.55 10.13
CA THR A 80 -21.02 -5.57 9.05
C THR A 80 -22.28 -5.35 8.24
N ARG A 81 -23.27 -6.25 8.38
CA ARG A 81 -24.52 -6.31 7.60
C ARG A 81 -24.28 -6.50 6.10
N LYS A 82 -23.17 -7.15 5.74
CA LYS A 82 -22.74 -7.36 4.35
C LYS A 82 -22.78 -8.82 3.96
N TRP A 83 -23.03 -9.06 2.67
CA TRP A 83 -22.92 -10.38 2.06
C TRP A 83 -21.50 -10.60 1.55
N ASN A 84 -20.96 -11.79 1.77
CA ASN A 84 -19.66 -12.19 1.26
C ASN A 84 -19.72 -13.59 0.61
N PHE A 85 -18.83 -13.82 -0.34
CA PHE A 85 -18.81 -14.98 -1.22
C PHE A 85 -17.36 -15.47 -1.38
N LEU A 86 -17.20 -16.74 -1.77
CA LEU A 86 -15.89 -17.24 -2.20
C LEU A 86 -15.41 -16.49 -3.44
N LEU A 87 -14.10 -16.28 -3.52
CA LEU A 87 -13.46 -15.52 -4.60
C LEU A 87 -13.69 -16.17 -5.97
N GLU A 88 -13.71 -17.51 -6.04
CA GLU A 88 -14.02 -18.28 -7.25
C GLU A 88 -15.41 -17.99 -7.84
N GLU A 89 -16.39 -17.57 -7.01
CA GLU A 89 -17.73 -17.23 -7.48
C GLU A 89 -17.85 -15.78 -7.95
N HIS A 90 -16.77 -14.99 -7.91
CA HIS A 90 -16.79 -13.57 -8.29
C HIS A 90 -17.33 -13.35 -9.71
N ASN A 91 -16.82 -14.07 -10.70
CA ASN A 91 -17.23 -13.87 -12.10
C ASN A 91 -18.70 -14.24 -12.32
N LYS A 92 -19.14 -15.38 -11.74
CA LYS A 92 -20.54 -15.84 -11.74
C LYS A 92 -21.47 -14.80 -11.11
N LEU A 93 -21.08 -14.21 -9.98
CA LEU A 93 -21.86 -13.15 -9.34
C LEU A 93 -21.97 -11.92 -10.25
N MET A 94 -20.85 -11.45 -10.79
CA MET A 94 -20.83 -10.25 -11.63
C MET A 94 -21.63 -10.41 -12.91
N GLU A 95 -21.67 -11.60 -13.51
CA GLU A 95 -22.52 -11.89 -14.67
C GLU A 95 -24.01 -11.79 -14.34
N ARG A 96 -24.44 -12.38 -13.21
CA ARG A 96 -25.85 -12.31 -12.79
C ARG A 96 -26.27 -10.89 -12.41
N VAL A 97 -25.40 -10.11 -11.76
CA VAL A 97 -25.73 -8.73 -11.35
C VAL A 97 -25.89 -7.81 -12.57
N ARG A 98 -25.21 -8.05 -13.69
CA ARG A 98 -25.40 -7.27 -14.94
C ARG A 98 -26.82 -7.36 -15.50
N CYS A 99 -27.58 -8.40 -15.14
CA CYS A 99 -28.96 -8.56 -15.57
C CYS A 99 -29.96 -7.73 -14.74
N LEU A 100 -29.52 -7.08 -13.66
CA LEU A 100 -30.38 -6.25 -12.80
C LEU A 100 -30.35 -4.79 -13.28
N PRO A 101 -31.49 -4.22 -13.74
CA PRO A 101 -31.52 -2.92 -14.39
C PRO A 101 -31.23 -1.74 -13.44
N GLN A 102 -31.43 -1.88 -12.13
CA GLN A 102 -31.32 -0.80 -11.15
C GLN A 102 -30.13 -0.93 -10.19
N VAL A 103 -29.24 -1.90 -10.42
CA VAL A 103 -28.12 -2.20 -9.53
C VAL A 103 -26.80 -2.04 -10.28
N GLN A 104 -25.90 -1.23 -9.73
CA GLN A 104 -24.54 -1.10 -10.22
C GLN A 104 -23.56 -1.55 -9.13
N LEU A 105 -23.14 -2.82 -9.22
CA LEU A 105 -22.07 -3.35 -8.40
C LEU A 105 -20.76 -3.30 -9.18
N ASN A 106 -19.77 -2.56 -8.68
CA ASN A 106 -18.44 -2.51 -9.29
C ASN A 106 -17.66 -3.80 -8.94
N PRO A 107 -17.04 -4.48 -9.91
CA PRO A 107 -16.27 -5.69 -9.64
C PRO A 107 -14.99 -5.39 -8.83
N LEU A 108 -14.33 -6.45 -8.37
CA LEU A 108 -12.97 -6.31 -7.83
C LEU A 108 -12.05 -5.66 -8.88
N PRO A 109 -11.19 -4.71 -8.48
CA PRO A 109 -10.18 -4.14 -9.35
C PRO A 109 -9.36 -5.22 -10.10
N LYS A 110 -9.05 -4.95 -11.37
CA LYS A 110 -8.22 -5.85 -12.21
C LYS A 110 -6.88 -6.23 -11.55
N THR A 111 -6.35 -5.33 -10.72
CA THR A 111 -5.13 -5.58 -9.94
C THR A 111 -5.27 -6.74 -8.96
N LEU A 112 -6.40 -6.81 -8.26
CA LEU A 112 -6.69 -7.90 -7.34
C LEU A 112 -6.96 -9.18 -8.12
N THR A 113 -7.73 -9.12 -9.21
CA THR A 113 -8.00 -10.32 -10.00
C THR A 113 -6.73 -10.90 -10.62
N LEU A 114 -5.77 -10.07 -11.03
CA LEU A 114 -4.46 -10.53 -11.51
C LEU A 114 -3.57 -11.06 -10.37
N ALA A 115 -3.59 -10.41 -9.20
CA ALA A 115 -2.79 -10.86 -8.06
C ALA A 115 -3.29 -12.19 -7.48
N PHE A 116 -4.60 -12.42 -7.54
CA PHE A 116 -5.28 -13.61 -6.99
C PHE A 116 -5.85 -14.52 -8.09
N ALA A 117 -5.23 -14.54 -9.27
CA ALA A 117 -5.75 -15.29 -10.43
C ALA A 117 -5.86 -16.79 -10.14
N SER A 118 -4.89 -17.39 -9.44
CA SER A 118 -4.93 -18.82 -9.10
C SER A 118 -6.07 -19.18 -8.14
N GLN A 119 -6.46 -18.25 -7.26
CA GLN A 119 -7.62 -18.42 -6.37
C GLN A 119 -8.96 -18.20 -7.09
N LEU A 120 -8.96 -17.45 -8.20
CA LEU A 120 -10.14 -17.26 -9.05
C LEU A 120 -10.42 -18.47 -9.96
N GLU A 121 -9.38 -19.20 -10.37
CA GLU A 121 -9.46 -20.26 -11.39
C GLU A 121 -9.72 -21.69 -10.82
N ARG A 122 -10.07 -21.82 -9.53
CA ARG A 122 -10.28 -23.10 -8.81
C ARG A 122 -9.05 -24.03 -8.76
N THR A 123 -7.85 -23.53 -9.04
CA THR A 123 -6.70 -24.41 -9.33
C THR A 123 -5.94 -24.93 -8.10
N SER A 124 -6.21 -24.48 -6.87
CA SER A 124 -5.74 -25.18 -5.65
C SER A 124 -6.18 -24.50 -4.36
N LEU A 125 -6.73 -25.29 -3.42
CA LEU A 125 -6.88 -24.97 -1.99
C LEU A 125 -5.53 -25.00 -1.23
N SER A 126 -4.41 -24.66 -1.88
CA SER A 126 -3.16 -24.45 -1.16
C SER A 126 -3.13 -23.00 -0.67
N LEU A 127 -3.29 -22.81 0.64
CA LEU A 127 -3.29 -21.50 1.31
C LEU A 127 -1.93 -20.79 1.19
N THR A 128 -0.89 -21.49 0.74
CA THR A 128 0.44 -20.98 0.38
C THR A 128 1.02 -21.91 -0.68
N ALA A 129 1.14 -21.47 -1.94
CA ALA A 129 1.98 -22.19 -2.89
C ALA A 129 3.36 -22.38 -2.25
N ASP A 130 3.81 -23.62 -2.07
CA ASP A 130 5.12 -23.89 -1.50
C ASP A 130 6.16 -23.17 -2.36
N VAL A 131 6.82 -22.19 -1.74
CA VAL A 131 7.82 -21.40 -2.43
C VAL A 131 8.98 -22.34 -2.71
N PRO A 132 9.31 -22.62 -3.99
CA PRO A 132 10.34 -23.59 -4.31
C PRO A 132 11.68 -23.12 -3.74
N GLU A 133 12.47 -24.07 -3.28
CA GLU A 133 13.83 -23.77 -2.84
C GLU A 133 14.67 -23.37 -4.06
N ALA A 134 15.32 -22.21 -3.97
CA ALA A 134 16.17 -21.73 -5.04
C ALA A 134 17.55 -22.41 -5.00
N ASP A 135 18.07 -22.75 -6.18
CA ASP A 135 19.45 -23.22 -6.30
C ASP A 135 20.44 -22.07 -6.06
N LEU A 136 21.01 -22.02 -4.85
CA LEU A 136 21.99 -21.02 -4.45
C LEU A 136 23.45 -21.46 -4.69
N SER A 137 23.70 -22.52 -5.46
CA SER A 137 25.05 -23.03 -5.75
C SER A 137 25.96 -21.99 -6.42
N GLY A 138 25.38 -21.06 -7.20
CA GLY A 138 26.09 -19.96 -7.84
C GLY A 138 26.39 -18.76 -6.93
N VAL A 139 26.01 -18.81 -5.64
CA VAL A 139 26.26 -17.75 -4.65
C VAL A 139 27.35 -18.21 -3.69
N ASP A 140 28.20 -17.27 -3.24
CA ASP A 140 29.29 -17.57 -2.31
C ASP A 140 28.81 -18.40 -1.10
N PRO A 141 29.41 -19.58 -0.83
CA PRO A 141 28.94 -20.50 0.22
C PRO A 141 28.89 -19.88 1.61
N LYS A 142 29.83 -18.98 1.91
CA LYS A 142 29.90 -18.22 3.17
C LYS A 142 28.63 -17.41 3.45
N LEU A 143 28.04 -16.83 2.40
CA LEU A 143 26.78 -16.09 2.51
C LEU A 143 25.62 -17.07 2.73
N VAL A 144 25.53 -18.10 1.89
CA VAL A 144 24.44 -19.08 1.93
C VAL A 144 24.38 -19.80 3.27
N SER A 145 25.51 -20.20 3.85
CA SER A 145 25.57 -20.89 5.14
C SER A 145 25.23 -20.00 6.33
N SER A 146 25.35 -18.68 6.18
CA SER A 146 25.08 -17.71 7.25
C SER A 146 23.63 -17.28 7.36
N LEU A 147 22.80 -17.60 6.35
CA LEU A 147 21.38 -17.23 6.34
C LEU A 147 20.60 -18.01 7.40
N LEU A 148 19.86 -17.29 8.23
CA LEU A 148 18.87 -17.91 9.12
C LEU A 148 17.73 -18.54 8.30
N PRO A 149 16.98 -19.53 8.83
CA PRO A 149 15.94 -20.23 8.06
C PRO A 149 14.89 -19.29 7.48
N PHE A 150 14.41 -18.30 8.25
CA PHE A 150 13.49 -17.29 7.73
C PHE A 150 14.15 -16.45 6.62
N GLN A 151 15.42 -16.10 6.75
CA GLN A 151 16.12 -15.33 5.72
C GLN A 151 16.22 -16.12 4.41
N ARG A 152 16.52 -17.43 4.48
CA ARG A 152 16.49 -18.34 3.33
C ARG A 152 15.12 -18.38 2.68
N ALA A 153 14.04 -18.53 3.46
CA ALA A 153 12.69 -18.48 2.93
C ALA A 153 12.37 -17.13 2.24
N GLY A 154 12.90 -16.01 2.77
CA GLY A 154 12.77 -14.69 2.15
C GLY A 154 13.53 -14.57 0.82
N VAL A 155 14.72 -15.16 0.73
CA VAL A 155 15.49 -15.25 -0.51
C VAL A 155 14.76 -16.10 -1.55
N ASN A 156 14.26 -17.28 -1.17
CA ASN A 156 13.48 -18.14 -2.06
C ASN A 156 12.23 -17.43 -2.59
N PHE A 157 11.49 -16.73 -1.71
CA PHE A 157 10.31 -15.95 -2.10
C PHE A 157 10.67 -14.84 -3.10
N ALA A 158 11.76 -14.11 -2.85
CA ALA A 158 12.25 -13.08 -3.76
C ALA A 158 12.61 -13.65 -5.13
N ILE A 159 13.26 -14.81 -5.18
CA ILE A 159 13.65 -15.48 -6.42
C ILE A 159 12.42 -16.00 -7.18
N ALA A 160 11.46 -16.62 -6.49
CA ALA A 160 10.20 -17.07 -7.08
C ALA A 160 9.38 -15.91 -7.68
N LYS A 161 9.46 -14.71 -7.08
CA LYS A 161 8.84 -13.47 -7.62
C LYS A 161 9.72 -12.77 -8.67
N GLY A 162 10.79 -13.41 -9.15
CA GLY A 162 11.67 -12.88 -10.19
C GLY A 162 12.56 -11.71 -9.75
N GLY A 163 12.90 -11.63 -8.46
CA GLY A 163 13.78 -10.59 -7.92
C GLY A 163 13.14 -9.20 -7.87
N ARG A 164 11.80 -9.12 -7.89
CA ARG A 164 11.05 -7.88 -7.69
C ARG A 164 10.18 -8.00 -6.45
N LEU A 165 10.59 -7.34 -5.37
CA LEU A 165 9.83 -7.33 -4.12
C LEU A 165 10.21 -6.14 -3.22
N LEU A 166 9.32 -5.87 -2.27
CA LEU A 166 9.58 -5.05 -1.10
C LEU A 166 9.82 -5.96 0.11
N LEU A 167 11.07 -6.07 0.55
CA LEU A 167 11.43 -6.74 1.79
C LEU A 167 11.18 -5.79 2.97
N ALA A 168 10.02 -5.96 3.60
CA ALA A 168 9.48 -5.10 4.64
C ALA A 168 9.62 -5.68 6.07
N ASP A 169 10.53 -6.63 6.25
CA ASP A 169 10.87 -7.20 7.56
C ASP A 169 11.28 -6.12 8.57
N ASP A 170 10.98 -6.36 9.84
CA ASP A 170 11.35 -5.49 10.96
C ASP A 170 12.86 -5.14 10.98
N MET A 171 13.16 -3.98 11.57
CA MET A 171 14.52 -3.47 11.71
C MET A 171 15.38 -4.45 12.52
N GLY A 172 16.53 -4.84 11.99
CA GLY A 172 17.45 -5.78 12.64
C GLY A 172 17.25 -7.26 12.29
N LEU A 173 16.32 -7.61 11.40
CA LEU A 173 16.15 -8.99 10.92
C LEU A 173 17.11 -9.39 9.76
N GLY A 174 18.11 -8.58 9.46
CA GLY A 174 19.09 -8.89 8.42
C GLY A 174 18.56 -8.73 6.99
N LYS A 175 17.85 -7.63 6.69
CA LYS A 175 17.42 -7.32 5.32
C LYS A 175 18.59 -7.18 4.34
N THR A 176 19.70 -6.59 4.79
CA THR A 176 20.90 -6.39 3.97
C THR A 176 21.49 -7.72 3.49
N VAL A 177 21.64 -8.71 4.37
CA VAL A 177 22.22 -10.02 3.99
C VAL A 177 21.31 -10.78 3.01
N GLN A 178 19.98 -10.71 3.21
CA GLN A 178 18.99 -11.23 2.26
C GLN A 178 19.11 -10.52 0.89
N ALA A 179 19.18 -9.20 0.88
CA ALA A 179 19.27 -8.41 -0.35
C ALA A 179 20.55 -8.70 -1.15
N ILE A 180 21.70 -8.84 -0.47
CA ILE A 180 22.96 -9.22 -1.10
C ILE A 180 22.84 -10.63 -1.70
N CYS A 181 22.25 -11.58 -0.99
CA CYS A 181 22.05 -12.94 -1.51
C CYS A 181 21.14 -12.96 -2.75
N ILE A 182 20.03 -12.24 -2.72
CA ILE A 182 19.11 -12.10 -3.87
C ILE A 182 19.85 -11.48 -5.07
N ALA A 183 20.62 -10.41 -4.86
CA ALA A 183 21.36 -9.78 -5.95
C ALA A 183 22.49 -10.68 -6.50
N ALA A 184 23.18 -11.42 -5.63
CA ALA A 184 24.23 -12.36 -6.01
C ALA A 184 23.68 -13.54 -6.81
N PHE A 185 22.46 -14.02 -6.51
CA PHE A 185 21.78 -15.02 -7.35
C PHE A 185 21.62 -14.53 -8.80
N TYR A 186 21.40 -13.22 -9.00
CA TYR A 186 21.32 -12.59 -10.33
C TYR A 186 22.65 -11.98 -10.81
N ARG A 187 23.82 -12.45 -10.34
CA ARG A 187 25.13 -11.88 -10.67
C ARG A 187 25.42 -11.79 -12.17
N LYS A 188 24.91 -12.72 -12.97
CA LYS A 188 25.04 -12.71 -14.45
C LYS A 188 24.36 -11.51 -15.12
N GLU A 189 23.48 -10.79 -14.40
CA GLU A 189 22.74 -9.63 -14.91
C GLU A 189 23.37 -8.29 -14.48
N TRP A 190 24.48 -8.30 -13.74
CA TRP A 190 25.14 -7.07 -13.26
C TRP A 190 25.73 -6.26 -14.45
N PRO A 191 25.85 -4.92 -14.33
CA PRO A 191 26.13 -4.15 -13.11
C PRO A 191 24.94 -4.01 -12.14
N LEU A 192 25.25 -4.05 -10.84
CA LEU A 192 24.33 -3.84 -9.73
C LEU A 192 24.34 -2.37 -9.30
N LEU A 193 23.16 -1.77 -9.11
CA LEU A 193 22.99 -0.47 -8.47
C LEU A 193 22.41 -0.64 -7.07
N VAL A 194 23.03 0.01 -6.08
CA VAL A 194 22.56 0.05 -4.70
C VAL A 194 22.38 1.51 -4.30
N VAL A 195 21.13 1.90 -4.05
CA VAL A 195 20.79 3.27 -3.61
C VAL A 195 20.47 3.24 -2.13
N VAL A 196 21.17 4.04 -1.33
CA VAL A 196 21.11 3.98 0.13
C VAL A 196 21.12 5.37 0.77
N PRO A 197 20.78 5.52 2.07
CA PRO A 197 21.06 6.76 2.79
C PRO A 197 22.56 7.09 2.79
N SER A 198 22.92 8.37 2.73
CA SER A 198 24.31 8.82 2.60
C SER A 198 25.27 8.26 3.68
N SER A 199 24.76 8.03 4.89
CA SER A 199 25.51 7.55 6.06
C SER A 199 25.89 6.07 6.00
N VAL A 200 25.24 5.24 5.18
CA VAL A 200 25.44 3.78 5.17
C VAL A 200 26.11 3.25 3.91
N ARG A 201 26.57 4.12 2.99
CA ARG A 201 27.24 3.71 1.75
C ARG A 201 28.45 2.80 1.99
N PHE A 202 29.36 3.22 2.88
CA PHE A 202 30.53 2.43 3.25
C PHE A 202 30.15 1.18 4.06
N THR A 203 29.08 1.23 4.85
CA THR A 203 28.54 0.04 5.53
C THR A 203 28.10 -1.02 4.51
N TRP A 204 27.47 -0.61 3.42
CA TRP A 204 27.08 -1.50 2.33
C TRP A 204 28.28 -2.08 1.57
N GLU A 205 29.29 -1.27 1.26
CA GLU A 205 30.56 -1.75 0.69
C GLU A 205 31.19 -2.84 1.57
N GLN A 206 31.35 -2.57 2.86
CA GLN A 206 31.89 -3.55 3.81
C GLN A 206 31.01 -4.81 3.91
N ALA A 207 29.69 -4.68 3.80
CA ALA A 207 28.80 -5.84 3.78
C ALA A 207 29.02 -6.70 2.53
N PHE A 208 29.19 -6.11 1.34
CA PHE A 208 29.51 -6.86 0.14
C PHE A 208 30.84 -7.60 0.27
N LEU A 209 31.91 -6.93 0.70
CA LEU A 209 33.23 -7.56 0.89
C LEU A 209 33.20 -8.66 1.95
N ARG A 210 32.41 -8.48 3.02
CA ARG A 210 32.26 -9.48 4.07
C ARG A 210 31.56 -10.74 3.58
N TRP A 211 30.47 -10.58 2.83
CA TRP A 211 29.54 -11.66 2.49
C TRP A 211 29.81 -12.31 1.14
N LEU A 212 30.42 -11.58 0.19
CA LEU A 212 30.80 -12.09 -1.12
C LEU A 212 32.33 -12.05 -1.29
N PRO A 213 33.09 -13.03 -0.77
CA PRO A 213 34.54 -13.11 -0.96
C PRO A 213 34.97 -13.14 -2.44
N SER A 214 34.07 -13.49 -3.35
CA SER A 214 34.25 -13.37 -4.80
C SER A 214 34.35 -11.92 -5.30
N LEU A 215 34.13 -10.92 -4.45
CA LEU A 215 34.34 -9.50 -4.75
C LEU A 215 35.58 -8.98 -4.04
N THR A 216 36.40 -8.27 -4.80
CA THR A 216 37.49 -7.43 -4.28
C THR A 216 37.05 -5.96 -4.25
N PRO A 217 37.74 -5.09 -3.49
CA PRO A 217 37.41 -3.66 -3.44
C PRO A 217 37.32 -2.98 -4.82
N GLU A 218 38.13 -3.41 -5.78
CA GLU A 218 38.14 -2.89 -7.16
C GLU A 218 36.82 -3.12 -7.92
N HIS A 219 36.06 -4.14 -7.52
CA HIS A 219 34.76 -4.44 -8.13
C HIS A 219 33.63 -3.54 -7.58
N ILE A 220 33.86 -2.82 -6.48
CA ILE A 220 32.85 -2.01 -5.79
C ILE A 220 33.18 -0.54 -5.98
N ASN A 221 32.26 0.17 -6.61
CA ASN A 221 32.32 1.61 -6.80
C ASN A 221 31.39 2.30 -5.81
N VAL A 222 31.97 3.01 -4.83
CA VAL A 222 31.22 3.86 -3.92
C VAL A 222 31.25 5.29 -4.44
N VAL A 223 30.10 5.78 -4.92
CA VAL A 223 29.97 7.15 -5.42
C VAL A 223 29.97 8.13 -4.25
N VAL A 224 30.98 9.00 -4.19
CA VAL A 224 31.17 9.99 -3.13
C VAL A 224 30.75 11.39 -3.59
N THR A 225 31.01 11.72 -4.86
CA THR A 225 30.77 13.04 -5.44
C THR A 225 29.87 12.98 -6.68
N GLY A 226 29.33 14.14 -7.07
CA GLY A 226 28.54 14.25 -8.31
C GLY A 226 29.37 14.21 -9.60
N LYS A 227 30.70 14.14 -9.51
CA LYS A 227 31.60 14.01 -10.66
C LYS A 227 31.98 12.55 -10.94
N ASP A 228 31.76 11.66 -9.99
CA ASP A 228 32.11 10.26 -10.10
C ASP A 228 31.24 9.59 -11.17
N ARG A 229 31.74 8.50 -11.75
CA ARG A 229 31.00 7.68 -12.72
C ARG A 229 30.16 6.65 -11.97
N LEU A 230 28.85 6.62 -12.23
CA LEU A 230 27.93 5.69 -11.58
C LEU A 230 28.13 4.22 -11.99
N THR A 231 28.85 3.96 -13.09
CA THR A 231 29.00 2.61 -13.68
C THR A 231 30.44 2.12 -13.69
N ALA A 232 31.28 2.61 -12.76
CA ALA A 232 32.70 2.27 -12.72
C ALA A 232 33.00 0.89 -12.11
N GLY A 233 32.05 0.26 -11.40
CA GLY A 233 32.22 -1.04 -10.77
C GLY A 233 31.18 -2.08 -11.20
N LEU A 234 31.39 -3.33 -10.79
CA LEU A 234 30.36 -4.38 -10.87
C LEU A 234 29.22 -4.10 -9.90
N VAL A 235 29.55 -3.58 -8.72
CA VAL A 235 28.60 -3.08 -7.71
C VAL A 235 28.77 -1.58 -7.59
N ASN A 236 27.71 -0.81 -7.76
CA ASN A 236 27.74 0.65 -7.70
C ASN A 236 26.82 1.14 -6.58
N ILE A 237 27.42 1.78 -5.57
CA ILE A 237 26.72 2.23 -4.37
C ILE A 237 26.63 3.76 -4.39
N VAL A 238 25.42 4.29 -4.33
CA VAL A 238 25.16 5.73 -4.43
C VAL A 238 24.13 6.17 -3.39
N SER A 239 24.19 7.43 -2.95
CA SER A 239 23.14 7.98 -2.09
C SER A 239 21.95 8.50 -2.89
N PHE A 240 20.77 8.57 -2.27
CA PHE A 240 19.59 9.17 -2.92
C PHE A 240 19.82 10.59 -3.44
N ASP A 241 20.57 11.41 -2.69
CA ASP A 241 20.83 12.80 -3.06
C ASP A 241 21.82 12.90 -4.22
N LEU A 242 22.83 12.02 -4.27
CA LEU A 242 23.78 11.95 -5.38
C LEU A 242 23.14 11.37 -6.64
N LEU A 243 22.25 10.37 -6.51
CA LEU A 243 21.51 9.81 -7.64
C LEU A 243 20.75 10.91 -8.40
N SER A 244 20.15 11.85 -7.65
CA SER A 244 19.43 12.99 -8.23
C SER A 244 20.34 13.95 -9.00
N LYS A 245 21.62 14.07 -8.61
CA LYS A 245 22.62 14.91 -9.31
C LYS A 245 23.21 14.20 -10.53
N LEU A 246 23.22 12.87 -10.51
CA LEU A 246 23.77 12.01 -11.56
C LEU A 246 22.73 11.62 -12.62
N GLU A 247 21.58 12.29 -12.67
CA GLU A 247 20.45 11.96 -13.57
C GLU A 247 20.88 11.78 -15.04
N LYS A 248 21.84 12.59 -15.50
CA LYS A 248 22.39 12.50 -16.86
C LYS A 248 23.13 11.18 -17.14
N GLN A 249 23.74 10.56 -16.12
CA GLN A 249 24.43 9.27 -16.22
C GLN A 249 23.47 8.07 -16.11
N LEU A 250 22.22 8.28 -15.68
CA LEU A 250 21.21 7.22 -15.48
C LEU A 250 20.65 6.64 -16.80
N LYS A 251 21.15 7.10 -17.95
CA LYS A 251 20.81 6.51 -19.26
C LYS A 251 21.32 5.08 -19.42
N THR A 252 22.23 4.62 -18.55
CA THR A 252 22.76 3.26 -18.57
C THR A 252 21.79 2.30 -17.84
N PRO A 253 21.42 1.15 -18.43
CA PRO A 253 20.39 0.29 -17.87
C PRO A 253 20.96 -0.65 -16.79
N PHE A 254 20.83 -0.26 -15.52
CA PHE A 254 20.98 -1.20 -14.41
C PHE A 254 19.85 -2.23 -14.44
N LYS A 255 20.19 -3.50 -14.65
CA LYS A 255 19.21 -4.60 -14.65
C LYS A 255 18.85 -5.04 -13.24
N VAL A 256 19.77 -4.90 -12.29
CA VAL A 256 19.58 -5.27 -10.88
C VAL A 256 19.74 -4.03 -10.02
N VAL A 257 18.69 -3.72 -9.25
CA VAL A 257 18.66 -2.54 -8.38
C VAL A 257 18.24 -2.92 -6.97
N ILE A 258 18.98 -2.46 -5.98
CA ILE A 258 18.60 -2.47 -4.57
C ILE A 258 18.34 -1.02 -4.12
N ILE A 259 17.23 -0.80 -3.42
CA ILE A 259 16.95 0.47 -2.72
C ILE A 259 16.84 0.18 -1.23
N ASP A 260 17.78 0.69 -0.44
CA ASP A 260 17.71 0.65 1.01
C ASP A 260 16.91 1.84 1.56
N GLU A 261 16.16 1.63 2.62
CA GLU A 261 15.20 2.59 3.17
C GLU A 261 14.28 3.19 2.08
N SER A 262 13.57 2.33 1.33
CA SER A 262 12.70 2.70 0.22
C SER A 262 11.59 3.70 0.56
N HIS A 263 11.30 3.89 1.86
CA HIS A 263 10.37 4.93 2.33
C HIS A 263 10.83 6.36 1.98
N PHE A 264 12.11 6.57 1.65
CA PHE A 264 12.62 7.82 1.07
C PHE A 264 12.00 8.16 -0.29
N LEU A 265 11.41 7.17 -0.99
CA LEU A 265 10.73 7.33 -2.28
C LEU A 265 9.22 7.61 -2.15
N LYS A 266 8.68 7.81 -0.95
CA LYS A 266 7.22 7.93 -0.71
C LYS A 266 6.51 9.06 -1.46
N ASN A 267 7.23 10.09 -1.89
CA ASN A 267 6.65 11.24 -2.59
C ASN A 267 7.23 11.38 -3.99
N ILE A 268 6.38 11.12 -5.00
CA ILE A 268 6.72 11.15 -6.43
C ILE A 268 7.27 12.49 -6.92
N LYS A 269 6.94 13.59 -6.25
CA LYS A 269 7.38 14.95 -6.65
C LYS A 269 8.84 15.23 -6.25
N THR A 270 9.39 14.48 -5.30
CA THR A 270 10.75 14.70 -4.81
C THR A 270 11.81 14.36 -5.86
N ALA A 271 12.94 15.09 -5.86
CA ALA A 271 14.04 14.82 -6.79
C ALA A 271 14.54 13.37 -6.68
N ARG A 272 14.65 12.86 -5.45
CA ARG A 272 15.04 11.47 -5.15
C ARG A 272 14.13 10.45 -5.84
N CYS A 273 12.81 10.63 -5.73
CA CYS A 273 11.87 9.73 -6.39
C CYS A 273 11.89 9.88 -7.92
N ARG A 274 11.98 11.11 -8.44
CA ARG A 274 12.05 11.37 -9.88
C ARG A 274 13.28 10.73 -10.53
N ALA A 275 14.42 10.72 -9.83
CA ALA A 275 15.64 10.09 -10.31
C ALA A 275 15.60 8.55 -10.22
N ALA A 276 15.06 7.98 -9.13
CA ALA A 276 15.06 6.53 -8.93
C ALA A 276 13.97 5.79 -9.73
N MET A 277 12.78 6.39 -9.89
CA MET A 277 11.61 5.72 -10.47
C MET A 277 11.82 5.22 -11.92
N PRO A 278 12.44 5.99 -12.83
CA PRO A 278 12.71 5.52 -14.19
C PRO A 278 13.58 4.26 -14.21
N ILE A 279 14.61 4.21 -13.38
CA ILE A 279 15.50 3.04 -13.27
C ILE A 279 14.71 1.84 -12.75
N LEU A 280 13.96 2.01 -11.67
CA LEU A 280 13.20 0.92 -11.05
C LEU A 280 12.14 0.31 -11.98
N LYS A 281 11.50 1.13 -12.83
CA LYS A 281 10.51 0.65 -13.80
C LYS A 281 11.13 -0.20 -14.91
N VAL A 282 12.36 0.10 -15.32
CA VAL A 282 13.06 -0.56 -16.45
C VAL A 282 13.93 -1.72 -15.98
N ALA A 283 14.48 -1.65 -14.76
CA ALA A 283 15.29 -2.71 -14.18
C ALA A 283 14.56 -4.06 -14.27
N LYS A 284 15.29 -5.14 -14.50
CA LYS A 284 14.71 -6.50 -14.51
C LYS A 284 14.40 -6.94 -13.08
N ARG A 285 15.31 -6.65 -12.15
CA ARG A 285 15.22 -6.95 -10.72
C ARG A 285 15.19 -5.66 -9.90
N ALA A 286 14.30 -5.58 -8.93
CA ALA A 286 14.11 -4.41 -8.07
C ALA A 286 13.80 -4.88 -6.65
N VAL A 287 14.81 -4.81 -5.78
CA VAL A 287 14.70 -5.21 -4.37
C VAL A 287 14.64 -3.97 -3.51
N LEU A 288 13.46 -3.67 -2.97
CA LEU A 288 13.24 -2.55 -2.07
C LEU A 288 13.33 -3.03 -0.62
N LEU A 289 14.03 -2.29 0.25
CA LEU A 289 14.17 -2.62 1.67
C LEU A 289 13.59 -1.48 2.51
N SER A 290 12.74 -1.80 3.49
CA SER A 290 12.30 -0.81 4.48
C SER A 290 11.73 -1.48 5.73
N GLY A 291 12.15 -1.09 6.93
CA GLY A 291 11.47 -1.56 8.14
C GLY A 291 10.06 -0.97 8.31
N THR A 292 9.86 0.22 7.76
CA THR A 292 8.65 1.03 7.87
C THR A 292 8.19 1.48 6.48
N PRO A 293 7.61 0.57 5.66
CA PRO A 293 7.29 0.86 4.26
C PRO A 293 6.22 1.95 4.12
N ALA A 294 5.25 2.01 5.05
CA ALA A 294 4.33 3.13 5.22
C ALA A 294 4.57 3.77 6.59
N MET A 295 4.58 5.10 6.67
CA MET A 295 4.65 5.79 7.95
C MET A 295 3.25 6.15 8.47
N SER A 296 2.36 6.59 7.58
CA SER A 296 1.08 7.17 8.01
C SER A 296 -0.10 6.91 7.08
N ARG A 297 0.10 6.91 5.76
CA ARG A 297 -1.00 6.94 4.78
C ARG A 297 -0.79 5.95 3.65
N PRO A 298 -1.86 5.35 3.09
CA PRO A 298 -1.76 4.43 1.96
C PRO A 298 -1.13 5.07 0.72
N ALA A 299 -1.32 6.37 0.52
CA ALA A 299 -0.68 7.14 -0.56
C ALA A 299 0.86 7.01 -0.59
N GLU A 300 1.50 6.83 0.57
CA GLU A 300 2.97 6.71 0.69
C GLU A 300 3.50 5.38 0.12
N LEU A 301 2.64 4.36 -0.02
CA LEU A 301 3.01 3.06 -0.57
C LEU A 301 2.99 3.03 -2.09
N TYR A 302 2.26 3.96 -2.72
CA TYR A 302 2.04 3.93 -4.17
C TYR A 302 3.35 3.80 -4.96
N THR A 303 4.33 4.64 -4.66
CA THR A 303 5.62 4.66 -5.37
C THR A 303 6.40 3.36 -5.20
N GLN A 304 6.33 2.73 -4.03
CA GLN A 304 6.96 1.44 -3.78
C GLN A 304 6.24 0.30 -4.52
N ILE A 305 4.91 0.34 -4.56
CA ILE A 305 4.10 -0.63 -5.32
C ILE A 305 4.45 -0.56 -6.81
N ILE A 306 4.41 0.63 -7.41
CA ILE A 306 4.71 0.77 -8.85
C ILE A 306 6.20 0.56 -9.17
N ALA A 307 7.08 0.61 -8.17
CA ALA A 307 8.49 0.26 -8.35
C ALA A 307 8.66 -1.26 -8.45
N VAL A 308 7.91 -2.03 -7.66
CA VAL A 308 7.94 -3.50 -7.72
C VAL A 308 7.09 -4.04 -8.88
N LYS A 309 5.88 -3.52 -9.07
CA LYS A 309 4.91 -3.91 -10.11
C LYS A 309 4.40 -2.68 -10.88
N PRO A 310 5.14 -2.22 -11.91
CA PRO A 310 4.80 -1.00 -12.66
C PRO A 310 3.41 -1.00 -13.31
N THR A 311 2.86 -2.18 -13.61
CA THR A 311 1.57 -2.35 -14.30
C THR A 311 0.36 -2.42 -13.37
N PHE A 312 0.56 -2.53 -12.04
CA PHE A 312 -0.55 -2.68 -11.10
C PHE A 312 -1.41 -1.42 -11.06
N PHE A 313 -0.82 -0.27 -10.75
CA PHE A 313 -1.55 0.99 -10.71
C PHE A 313 -0.91 1.98 -11.70
N PRO A 314 -1.32 1.95 -12.98
CA PRO A 314 -0.77 2.87 -13.98
C PRO A 314 -1.01 4.34 -13.62
N GLN A 315 -2.12 4.63 -12.95
CA GLN A 315 -2.52 5.97 -12.55
C GLN A 315 -2.75 6.04 -11.04
N PHE A 316 -2.14 7.06 -10.41
CA PHE A 316 -2.29 7.31 -8.97
C PHE A 316 -3.75 7.57 -8.57
N HIS A 317 -4.53 8.22 -9.45
CA HIS A 317 -5.91 8.58 -9.15
C HIS A 317 -6.79 7.35 -8.84
N ALA A 318 -6.65 6.26 -9.60
CA ALA A 318 -7.38 5.02 -9.34
C ALA A 318 -7.00 4.38 -8.00
N PHE A 319 -5.70 4.39 -7.66
CA PHE A 319 -5.21 3.96 -6.34
C PHE A 319 -5.78 4.85 -5.23
N GLY A 320 -5.80 6.16 -5.46
CA GLY A 320 -6.31 7.16 -4.53
C GLY A 320 -7.80 7.00 -4.24
N LEU A 321 -8.62 6.82 -5.27
CA LEU A 321 -10.06 6.55 -5.12
C LEU A 321 -10.32 5.28 -4.31
N ARG A 322 -9.55 4.21 -4.57
CA ARG A 322 -9.79 2.92 -3.92
C ARG A 322 -9.28 2.85 -2.49
N TYR A 323 -8.10 3.42 -2.20
CA TYR A 323 -7.39 3.20 -0.94
C TYR A 323 -7.12 4.45 -0.10
N CYS A 324 -7.22 5.65 -0.68
CA CYS A 324 -6.90 6.89 0.01
C CYS A 324 -8.15 7.72 0.37
N ASP A 325 -9.35 7.14 0.29
CA ASP A 325 -10.63 7.84 0.47
C ASP A 325 -10.66 9.18 -0.28
N ALA A 326 -10.31 9.15 -1.57
CA ALA A 326 -10.08 10.38 -2.32
C ALA A 326 -11.36 11.20 -2.47
N LYS A 327 -11.31 12.46 -2.04
CA LYS A 327 -12.45 13.39 -2.05
C LYS A 327 -12.19 14.56 -2.98
N ARG A 328 -13.20 14.92 -3.77
CA ARG A 328 -13.15 16.09 -4.64
C ARG A 328 -13.58 17.32 -3.86
N HIS A 329 -12.67 18.27 -3.72
CA HIS A 329 -12.92 19.60 -3.17
C HIS A 329 -12.85 20.66 -4.29
N GLN A 330 -13.25 21.89 -3.97
CA GLN A 330 -13.24 23.02 -4.92
C GLN A 330 -11.85 23.26 -5.54
N TRP A 331 -10.79 23.03 -4.76
CA TRP A 331 -9.40 23.30 -5.15
C TRP A 331 -8.64 22.05 -5.66
N GLY A 332 -9.33 20.93 -5.87
CA GLY A 332 -8.74 19.69 -6.37
C GLY A 332 -9.07 18.47 -5.53
N TRP A 333 -8.27 17.42 -5.67
CA TRP A 333 -8.47 16.14 -4.98
C TRP A 333 -7.66 16.07 -3.70
N ASP A 334 -8.31 15.70 -2.59
CA ASP A 334 -7.66 15.29 -1.35
C ASP A 334 -7.49 13.77 -1.33
N TYR A 335 -6.26 13.32 -1.05
CA TYR A 335 -5.86 11.90 -0.93
C TYR A 335 -5.30 11.59 0.46
N SER A 336 -5.62 12.41 1.46
CA SER A 336 -5.09 12.29 2.82
C SER A 336 -5.75 11.18 3.65
N GLY A 337 -6.90 10.66 3.20
CA GLY A 337 -7.69 9.65 3.89
C GLY A 337 -7.19 8.22 3.68
N SER A 338 -8.03 7.26 4.08
CA SER A 338 -7.75 5.83 4.01
C SER A 338 -9.04 5.03 3.86
N SER A 339 -9.06 4.11 2.92
CA SER A 339 -10.18 3.19 2.64
C SER A 339 -9.63 1.81 2.26
N ASN A 340 -10.44 0.75 2.44
CA ASN A 340 -10.12 -0.62 2.00
C ASN A 340 -8.72 -1.13 2.44
N LEU A 341 -8.29 -0.81 3.66
CA LEU A 341 -6.93 -1.12 4.13
C LEU A 341 -6.66 -2.63 4.27
N GLY A 342 -7.69 -3.42 4.62
CA GLY A 342 -7.59 -4.88 4.66
C GLY A 342 -7.29 -5.47 3.29
N GLU A 343 -8.03 -5.03 2.27
CA GLU A 343 -7.79 -5.37 0.86
C GLU A 343 -6.39 -4.97 0.40
N LEU A 344 -5.97 -3.73 0.71
CA LEU A 344 -4.64 -3.25 0.35
C LEU A 344 -3.55 -4.12 0.99
N LYS A 345 -3.71 -4.49 2.26
CA LYS A 345 -2.77 -5.38 2.96
C LYS A 345 -2.66 -6.73 2.25
N LEU A 346 -3.79 -7.36 1.91
CA LEU A 346 -3.82 -8.64 1.20
C LEU A 346 -3.12 -8.54 -0.17
N LEU A 347 -3.40 -7.49 -0.95
CA LEU A 347 -2.74 -7.26 -2.23
C LEU A 347 -1.23 -7.10 -2.08
N LEU A 348 -0.78 -6.36 -1.07
CA LEU A 348 0.63 -6.14 -0.80
C LEU A 348 1.33 -7.45 -0.44
N GLU A 349 0.78 -8.23 0.49
CA GLU A 349 1.34 -9.51 0.94
C GLU A 349 1.40 -10.55 -0.19
N GLU A 350 0.41 -10.56 -1.08
CA GLU A 350 0.36 -11.53 -2.19
C GLU A 350 1.37 -11.20 -3.29
N ALA A 351 1.48 -9.93 -3.68
CA ALA A 351 2.09 -9.57 -4.95
C ALA A 351 3.31 -8.64 -4.87
N VAL A 352 3.55 -7.98 -3.74
CA VAL A 352 4.53 -6.88 -3.65
C VAL A 352 5.53 -7.06 -2.50
N MET A 353 5.08 -7.49 -1.33
CA MET A 353 5.76 -7.28 -0.06
C MET A 353 5.89 -8.57 0.75
N LEU A 354 7.09 -8.82 1.27
CA LEU A 354 7.33 -9.81 2.33
C LEU A 354 7.55 -9.06 3.64
N ARG A 355 6.75 -9.33 4.68
CA ARG A 355 6.85 -8.66 5.98
C ARG A 355 6.76 -9.65 7.13
N ARG A 356 7.80 -9.68 7.97
CA ARG A 356 7.83 -10.42 9.24
C ARG A 356 8.21 -9.51 10.39
N LEU A 357 7.56 -9.71 11.53
CA LEU A 357 7.88 -9.05 12.79
C LEU A 357 8.89 -9.88 13.59
N LYS A 358 9.57 -9.23 14.54
CA LYS A 358 10.47 -9.95 15.47
C LYS A 358 9.76 -11.04 16.27
N SER A 359 8.48 -10.85 16.59
CA SER A 359 7.64 -11.85 17.25
C SER A 359 7.50 -13.13 16.44
N ASP A 360 7.45 -13.00 15.12
CA ASP A 360 7.15 -14.10 14.19
C ASP A 360 8.36 -15.04 14.02
N VAL A 361 9.56 -14.55 14.31
CA VAL A 361 10.83 -15.25 14.10
C VAL A 361 11.67 -15.36 15.37
N LEU A 362 11.08 -15.10 16.54
CA LEU A 362 11.81 -14.98 17.80
C LEU A 362 12.64 -16.24 18.12
N SER A 363 12.12 -17.42 17.80
CA SER A 363 12.80 -18.72 17.99
C SER A 363 14.07 -18.88 17.15
N GLN A 364 14.23 -18.09 16.10
CA GLN A 364 15.38 -18.13 15.18
C GLN A 364 16.37 -16.99 15.43
N LEU A 365 16.05 -16.06 16.35
CA LEU A 365 16.91 -14.94 16.70
C LEU A 365 17.79 -15.27 17.90
N PRO A 366 19.03 -14.74 17.96
CA PRO A 366 19.82 -14.77 19.19
C PRO A 366 19.06 -14.11 20.34
N ALA A 367 19.24 -14.64 21.56
CA ALA A 367 18.59 -14.09 22.76
C ALA A 367 18.90 -12.60 22.92
N LYS A 368 17.86 -11.80 23.18
CA LYS A 368 18.00 -10.35 23.38
C LYS A 368 18.78 -10.08 24.67
N GLN A 369 20.04 -9.69 24.53
CA GLN A 369 20.85 -9.25 25.67
C GLN A 369 20.50 -7.79 26.02
N ARG A 370 20.18 -7.53 27.29
CA ARG A 370 20.05 -6.18 27.85
C ARG A 370 21.16 -6.00 28.88
N LYS A 371 22.14 -5.15 28.59
CA LYS A 371 23.19 -4.81 29.54
C LYS A 371 22.91 -3.43 30.13
N MET A 372 22.65 -3.38 31.43
CA MET A 372 22.60 -2.12 32.16
C MET A 372 24.04 -1.73 32.50
N VAL A 373 24.53 -0.66 31.88
CA VAL A 373 25.85 -0.10 32.23
C VAL A 373 25.62 0.92 33.32
N VAL A 374 25.85 0.50 34.57
CA VAL A 374 25.88 1.43 35.71
C VAL A 374 27.22 2.16 35.63
N ALA A 375 27.20 3.44 35.27
CA ALA A 375 28.42 4.24 35.23
C ALA A 375 28.86 4.55 36.67
N ALA A 376 30.06 4.12 37.03
CA ALA A 376 30.59 4.30 38.38
C ALA A 376 30.73 5.82 38.69
N PRO A 377 30.16 6.32 39.82
CA PRO A 377 30.20 7.73 40.21
C PRO A 377 31.60 8.35 40.32
N GLY A 378 32.65 7.54 40.48
CA GLY A 378 34.01 8.00 40.78
C GLY A 378 34.84 8.51 39.60
N ARG A 379 34.37 8.38 38.36
CA ARG A 379 35.12 8.83 37.15
C ARG A 379 34.37 9.84 36.28
N ILE A 380 33.22 10.33 36.75
CA ILE A 380 32.40 11.30 36.02
C ILE A 380 32.59 12.65 36.73
N SER A 381 33.19 13.62 36.05
CA SER A 381 33.32 14.97 36.59
C SER A 381 31.94 15.54 36.96
N ALA A 382 31.86 16.39 37.98
CA ALA A 382 30.59 17.00 38.41
C ALA A 382 29.84 17.66 37.24
N LYS A 383 30.57 18.21 36.26
CA LYS A 383 30.05 18.78 35.02
C LYS A 383 29.44 17.73 34.08
N ALA A 384 30.09 16.58 33.91
CA ALA A 384 29.57 15.48 33.11
C ALA A 384 28.34 14.84 33.77
N ARG A 385 28.31 14.77 35.10
CA ARG A 385 27.16 14.27 35.88
C ARG A 385 25.95 15.20 35.76
N ALA A 386 26.16 16.50 35.92
CA ALA A 386 25.11 17.51 35.70
C ALA A 386 24.56 17.49 34.25
N SER A 387 25.43 17.27 33.26
CA SER A 387 25.02 17.18 31.85
C SER A 387 24.23 15.89 31.55
N LEU A 388 24.65 14.75 32.13
CA LEU A 388 23.93 13.48 32.01
C LEU A 388 22.59 13.51 32.75
N ASP A 389 22.54 14.12 33.95
CA ASP A 389 21.30 14.29 34.70
C ASP A 389 20.36 15.28 34.01
N ALA A 390 20.88 16.35 33.41
CA ALA A 390 20.10 17.26 32.57
C ALA A 390 19.53 16.53 31.34
N ALA A 391 20.36 15.75 30.63
CA ALA A 391 19.93 14.96 29.49
C ALA A 391 18.93 13.84 29.87
N ALA A 392 19.09 13.22 31.04
CA ALA A 392 18.17 12.20 31.56
C ALA A 392 16.84 12.82 32.00
N ARG A 393 16.85 14.00 32.61
CA ARG A 393 15.65 14.79 32.91
C ARG A 393 14.96 15.25 31.63
N GLU A 394 15.72 15.61 30.59
CA GLU A 394 15.18 15.98 29.28
C GLU A 394 14.59 14.77 28.54
N MET A 395 15.22 13.59 28.63
CA MET A 395 14.70 12.34 28.06
C MET A 395 13.45 11.85 28.80
N THR A 396 13.41 11.94 30.13
CA THR A 396 12.22 11.54 30.91
C THR A 396 11.07 12.53 30.78
N THR A 397 11.35 13.82 30.57
CA THR A 397 10.31 14.80 30.21
C THR A 397 9.83 14.63 28.78
N LYS A 398 10.71 14.33 27.81
CA LYS A 398 10.34 13.94 26.43
C LYS A 398 9.55 12.64 26.40
N ASP A 399 9.94 11.62 27.15
CA ASP A 399 9.19 10.36 27.24
C ASP A 399 7.86 10.55 27.95
N LYS A 400 7.78 11.30 29.06
CA LYS A 400 6.49 11.63 29.70
C LYS A 400 5.60 12.49 28.82
N SER A 401 6.15 13.39 28.01
CA SER A 401 5.37 14.18 27.05
C SER A 401 4.96 13.35 25.83
N ILE A 402 5.78 12.43 25.34
CA ILE A 402 5.41 11.43 24.31
C ILE A 402 4.37 10.45 24.85
N MET A 403 4.47 10.00 26.11
CA MET A 403 3.49 9.14 26.78
C MET A 403 2.18 9.90 27.02
N LYS A 404 2.23 11.15 27.47
CA LYS A 404 1.04 12.02 27.59
C LYS A 404 0.43 12.32 26.23
N MET A 405 1.23 12.51 25.18
CA MET A 405 0.75 12.78 23.81
C MET A 405 0.15 11.50 23.20
N LYS A 406 0.73 10.31 23.43
CA LYS A 406 0.13 9.01 23.10
C LYS A 406 -1.16 8.74 23.88
N ALA A 407 -1.18 9.01 25.18
CA ALA A 407 -2.37 8.84 26.01
C ALA A 407 -3.48 9.83 25.61
N LYS A 408 -3.12 11.06 25.21
CA LYS A 408 -4.06 12.07 24.72
C LYS A 408 -4.60 11.70 23.32
N LEU A 409 -3.74 11.21 22.42
CA LEU A 409 -4.15 10.65 21.12
C LEU A 409 -5.04 9.41 21.26
N GLN A 410 -4.76 8.52 22.22
CA GLN A 410 -5.62 7.37 22.54
C GLN A 410 -6.95 7.81 23.15
N CYS A 411 -6.93 8.76 24.09
CA CYS A 411 -8.13 9.31 24.73
C CYS A 411 -9.02 10.05 23.71
N ASP A 412 -8.43 10.86 22.82
CA ASP A 412 -9.12 11.55 21.73
C ASP A 412 -9.67 10.55 20.71
N SER A 413 -8.93 9.47 20.39
CA SER A 413 -9.43 8.39 19.53
C SER A 413 -10.63 7.66 20.16
N SER A 414 -10.59 7.38 21.46
CA SER A 414 -11.72 6.76 22.17
C SER A 414 -12.92 7.70 22.33
N ARG A 415 -12.70 9.01 22.50
CA ARG A 415 -13.76 10.02 22.53
C ARG A 415 -14.42 10.23 21.17
N ILE A 416 -13.64 10.14 20.08
CA ILE A 416 -14.17 10.16 18.70
C ILE A 416 -14.99 8.90 18.41
N GLN A 417 -14.57 7.72 18.91
CA GLN A 417 -15.36 6.49 18.82
C GLN A 417 -16.65 6.55 19.66
N GLN A 418 -16.60 7.08 20.88
CA GLN A 418 -17.80 7.26 21.72
C GLN A 418 -18.76 8.30 21.15
N ARG A 419 -18.28 9.41 20.60
CA ARG A 419 -19.13 10.41 19.91
C ARG A 419 -19.83 9.80 18.69
N LYS A 420 -19.14 8.98 17.89
CA LYS A 420 -19.76 8.24 16.80
C LYS A 420 -20.83 7.25 17.30
N SER A 421 -20.60 6.54 18.40
CA SER A 421 -21.62 5.66 19.00
C SER A 421 -22.82 6.39 19.61
N LEU A 422 -22.64 7.61 20.13
CA LEU A 422 -23.71 8.45 20.68
C LEU A 422 -24.53 9.17 19.59
N GLU A 423 -23.93 9.47 18.43
CA GLU A 423 -24.67 9.95 17.25
C GLU A 423 -25.48 8.83 16.57
N LEU A 424 -25.01 7.59 16.66
CA LEU A 424 -25.70 6.39 16.13
C LEU A 424 -26.80 5.82 17.04
N SER A 425 -27.01 6.37 18.25
CA SER A 425 -27.99 5.87 19.23
C SER A 425 -29.11 6.86 19.58
N ARG A 426 -29.25 7.98 18.85
CA ARG A 426 -30.43 8.84 18.97
C ARG A 426 -31.65 8.18 18.30
N PRO A 427 -32.74 7.85 19.02
CA PRO A 427 -33.98 7.43 18.40
C PRO A 427 -34.64 8.64 17.73
N MET A 428 -35.05 8.50 16.47
CA MET A 428 -36.12 9.34 15.92
C MET A 428 -37.37 9.11 16.77
N ARG A 429 -37.93 10.17 17.35
CA ARG A 429 -39.34 10.18 17.75
C ARG A 429 -40.02 11.35 17.06
N ASP A 430 -40.89 10.97 16.14
CA ASP A 430 -41.92 11.79 15.56
C ASP A 430 -42.96 12.23 16.61
N SER A 431 -43.55 13.37 16.30
CA SER A 431 -44.65 14.06 16.96
C SER A 431 -45.92 13.22 17.11
N CYS A 432 -46.60 13.31 18.26
CA CYS A 432 -48.06 13.42 18.30
C CYS A 432 -48.58 13.92 19.66
N CYS A 433 -49.74 14.58 19.58
CA CYS A 433 -50.41 15.47 20.52
C CYS A 433 -50.86 14.87 21.87
N VAL A 434 -51.19 15.77 22.82
CA VAL A 434 -52.50 15.91 23.53
C VAL A 434 -52.29 16.46 24.97
N LEU A 435 -52.74 17.72 25.19
CA LEU A 435 -53.17 18.31 26.49
C LEU A 435 -54.54 17.69 26.90
N PRO A 436 -55.14 17.88 28.12
CA PRO A 436 -54.82 18.79 29.24
C PRO A 436 -55.04 18.23 30.68
N ARG A 437 -54.81 19.09 31.69
CA ARG A 437 -55.60 19.37 32.93
C ARG A 437 -54.75 19.41 34.22
N GLY A 438 -54.80 20.56 34.92
CA GLY A 438 -54.31 20.75 36.31
C GLY A 438 -55.36 20.32 37.36
N PRO A 439 -55.45 20.92 38.58
CA PRO A 439 -54.55 21.86 39.27
C PRO A 439 -54.29 21.51 40.78
N GLY A 440 -53.47 22.31 41.48
CA GLY A 440 -53.38 22.38 42.97
C GLY A 440 -52.04 22.94 43.45
N LYS A 441 -51.92 24.26 43.74
CA LYS A 441 -52.17 25.02 44.99
C LYS A 441 -51.02 25.04 46.02
N GLY A 442 -50.56 26.27 46.32
CA GLY A 442 -49.90 26.74 47.55
C GLY A 442 -48.38 26.87 47.47
N SER A 443 -47.69 27.96 47.82
CA SER A 443 -48.01 29.32 48.31
C SER A 443 -46.68 30.11 48.37
N CYS A 444 -46.70 31.41 48.03
CA CYS A 444 -45.56 32.35 48.03
C CYS A 444 -45.23 32.91 49.44
N PRO A 445 -44.20 33.78 49.56
CA PRO A 445 -44.39 35.24 49.35
C PRO A 445 -43.78 35.81 48.07
#